data_AF-I3RCE2-F1
#
_entry.id   AF-I3RCE2-F1
#
_cell.length_a   1.000
_cell.length_b   1.000
_cell.length_c   1.000
_cell.angle_alpha   90.00
_cell.angle_beta   90.00
_cell.angle_gamma   90.00
#
_symmetry.space_group_name_H-M   'P 1'
#
loop_
_entity.id
_entity.type
_entity.pdbx_description
1 polymer ?
#
loop_
_entity_poly.entity_id
_entity_poly.type
_entity_poly.pdbx_seq_one_letter_code
_entity_poly.pdbx_strand_id
1 'polypeptide(L)'
;MEDIEEFKYEPKSVKEIFIEMKNTVELMIDLAYASILFGDKEIAEEVLELEERIDLLNYQLMTHTVLAARNVKEAEQATTILQMANAIEDISNAAGDLAKMVLEGVELHPIIKETILEGEEIIGRIVVTPESVLVGRTLGELELATNTGVWIIAVRRGKRWIFGPDKDFKIRAGDILIGRGTRTSIDQLKEIARGIIRVIGNERIGRD
;
A
#
# COMPACT_ATOMS: atom_id res chain seq x y z
N MET A 1 33.32 2.30 -23.08
CA MET A 1 32.77 3.56 -22.58
C MET A 1 31.32 3.23 -22.36
N GLU A 2 30.97 2.84 -21.14
CA GLU A 2 29.57 2.54 -20.79
C GLU A 2 28.81 3.86 -20.82
N ASP A 3 27.73 3.90 -21.61
CA ASP A 3 26.78 5.00 -21.62
C ASP A 3 26.21 5.13 -20.20
N ILE A 4 26.70 6.12 -19.47
CA ILE A 4 26.08 6.56 -18.22
C ILE A 4 24.75 7.17 -18.65
N GLU A 5 23.64 6.46 -18.41
CA GLU A 5 22.31 7.04 -18.54
C GLU A 5 22.30 8.36 -17.75
N GLU A 6 22.19 9.48 -18.46
CA GLU A 6 22.00 10.78 -17.86
C GLU A 6 20.78 10.70 -16.94
N PHE A 7 21.00 10.80 -15.63
CA PHE A 7 19.92 10.92 -14.66
C PHE A 7 19.14 12.19 -14.99
N LYS A 8 18.05 12.03 -15.73
CA LYS A 8 17.15 13.12 -16.11
C LYS A 8 16.32 13.47 -14.88
N TYR A 9 16.70 14.53 -14.20
CA TYR A 9 15.87 15.11 -13.14
C TYR A 9 14.58 15.63 -13.77
N GLU A 10 13.48 14.90 -13.61
CA GLU A 10 12.14 15.40 -13.89
C GLU A 10 11.64 16.17 -12.66
N PRO A 11 11.41 17.50 -12.76
CA PRO A 11 10.93 18.28 -11.63
C PRO A 11 9.51 17.82 -11.28
N LYS A 12 9.34 17.22 -10.11
CA LYS A 12 8.02 16.90 -9.54
C LYS A 12 7.37 18.16 -8.98
N SER A 13 6.07 18.28 -9.16
CA SER A 13 5.27 19.33 -8.52
C SER A 13 5.05 19.04 -7.04
N VAL A 14 4.82 20.08 -6.23
CA VAL A 14 4.41 19.96 -4.82
C VAL A 14 3.21 19.01 -4.67
N LYS A 15 2.25 19.08 -5.60
CA LYS A 15 1.07 18.21 -5.60
C LYS A 15 1.42 16.74 -5.78
N GLU A 16 2.28 16.40 -6.73
CA GLU A 16 2.68 15.01 -7.01
C GLU A 16 3.43 14.42 -5.83
N ILE A 17 4.37 15.18 -5.26
CA ILE A 17 5.11 14.76 -4.05
C ILE A 17 4.13 14.52 -2.91
N PHE A 18 3.19 15.44 -2.69
CA PHE A 18 2.23 15.32 -1.60
C PHE A 18 1.26 14.13 -1.76
N ILE A 19 0.81 13.85 -2.99
CA ILE A 19 0.01 12.66 -3.29
C ILE A 19 0.81 11.38 -3.02
N GLU A 20 2.09 11.36 -3.42
CA GLU A 20 2.97 10.22 -3.15
C GLU A 20 3.15 10.02 -1.64
N MET A 21 3.45 11.08 -0.87
CA MET A 21 3.55 11.01 0.59
C MET A 21 2.28 10.44 1.23
N LYS A 22 1.11 10.94 0.84
CA LYS A 22 -0.18 10.45 1.34
C LYS A 22 -0.37 8.96 1.03
N ASN A 23 -0.16 8.55 -0.21
CA ASN A 23 -0.39 7.17 -0.62
C ASN A 23 0.61 6.22 0.03
N THR A 24 1.87 6.65 0.17
CA THR A 24 2.92 5.88 0.83
C THR A 24 2.60 5.68 2.31
N VAL A 25 2.20 6.72 3.05
CA VAL A 25 1.89 6.56 4.48
C VAL A 25 0.65 5.68 4.73
N GLU A 26 -0.35 5.74 3.84
CA GLU A 26 -1.49 4.82 3.90
C GLU A 26 -1.05 3.36 3.70
N LEU A 27 -0.18 3.10 2.73
CA LEU A 27 0.39 1.77 2.51
C LEU A 27 1.23 1.31 3.72
N MET A 28 2.04 2.21 4.30
CA MET A 28 2.87 1.90 5.48
C MET A 28 2.04 1.43 6.66
N ILE A 29 0.92 2.10 6.97
CA ILE A 29 0.02 1.69 8.05
C ILE A 29 -0.54 0.29 7.79
N ASP A 30 -0.99 0.03 6.57
CA ASP A 30 -1.58 -1.26 6.20
C ASP A 30 -0.54 -2.39 6.28
N LEU A 31 0.70 -2.14 5.83
CA LEU A 31 1.81 -3.07 5.91
C LEU A 31 2.28 -3.28 7.36
N ALA A 32 2.28 -2.24 8.20
CA ALA A 32 2.62 -2.36 9.61
C ALA A 32 1.62 -3.26 10.36
N TYR A 33 0.32 -3.12 10.09
CA TYR A 33 -0.67 -4.06 10.63
C TYR A 33 -0.51 -5.48 10.06
N ALA A 34 -0.19 -5.60 8.77
CA ALA A 34 0.07 -6.89 8.14
C ALA A 34 1.29 -7.60 8.76
N SER A 35 2.37 -6.87 9.02
CA SER A 35 3.60 -7.42 9.60
C SER A 35 3.35 -7.94 11.02
N ILE A 36 2.58 -7.19 11.84
CA ILE A 36 2.16 -7.62 13.18
C ILE A 36 1.28 -8.88 13.11
N LEU A 37 0.25 -8.85 12.26
CA LEU A 37 -0.71 -9.94 12.16
C LEU A 37 -0.01 -11.26 11.77
N PHE A 38 0.94 -11.16 10.84
CA PHE A 38 1.63 -12.30 10.26
C PHE A 38 2.97 -12.64 10.91
N GLY A 39 3.50 -11.78 11.78
CA GLY A 39 4.86 -11.89 12.30
C GLY A 39 5.92 -11.90 11.20
N ASP A 40 5.68 -11.17 10.10
CA ASP A 40 6.50 -11.21 8.90
C ASP A 40 7.51 -10.07 8.88
N LYS A 41 8.80 -10.40 9.03
CA LYS A 41 9.88 -9.43 9.07
C LYS A 41 10.16 -8.78 7.72
N GLU A 42 9.93 -9.48 6.61
CA GLU A 42 10.13 -8.89 5.28
C GLU A 42 9.11 -7.74 5.05
N ILE A 43 7.88 -7.88 5.55
CA ILE A 43 6.88 -6.80 5.51
C ILE A 43 7.28 -5.65 6.43
N ALA A 44 7.82 -5.96 7.63
CA ALA A 44 8.26 -4.92 8.56
C ALA A 44 9.49 -4.14 8.04
N GLU A 45 10.42 -4.81 7.36
CA GLU A 45 11.56 -4.17 6.68
C GLU A 45 11.08 -3.19 5.62
N GLU A 46 10.11 -3.58 4.78
CA GLU A 46 9.50 -2.68 3.78
C GLU A 46 8.91 -1.41 4.42
N VAL A 47 8.26 -1.52 5.58
CA VAL A 47 7.72 -0.34 6.27
C VAL A 47 8.83 0.67 6.59
N LEU A 48 10.01 0.21 7.02
CA LEU A 48 11.14 1.10 7.28
C LEU A 48 11.75 1.67 5.99
N GLU A 49 11.79 0.90 4.90
CA GLU A 49 12.21 1.42 3.58
C GLU A 49 11.26 2.52 3.07
N LEU A 50 9.95 2.36 3.31
CA LEU A 50 8.95 3.39 3.00
C LEU A 50 9.04 4.60 3.93
N GLU A 51 9.44 4.43 5.20
CA GLU A 51 9.73 5.54 6.13
C GLU A 51 10.86 6.42 5.58
N GLU A 52 11.97 5.82 5.15
CA GLU A 52 13.07 6.54 4.48
C GLU A 52 12.60 7.23 3.19
N ARG A 53 11.65 6.63 2.45
CA ARG A 53 11.04 7.27 1.27
C ARG A 53 10.22 8.50 1.66
N ILE A 54 9.45 8.44 2.75
CA ILE A 54 8.68 9.59 3.26
C ILE A 54 9.63 10.73 3.63
N ASP A 55 10.76 10.45 4.29
CA ASP A 55 11.76 11.47 4.64
C ASP A 55 12.30 12.19 3.40
N LEU A 56 12.62 11.44 2.35
CA LEU A 56 13.08 11.99 1.09
C LEU A 56 12.00 12.86 0.42
N LEU A 57 10.76 12.39 0.39
CA LEU A 57 9.64 13.14 -0.17
C LEU A 57 9.35 14.42 0.63
N ASN A 58 9.44 14.36 1.96
CA ASN A 58 9.26 15.52 2.84
C ASN A 58 10.34 16.59 2.59
N TYR A 59 11.60 16.17 2.44
CA TYR A 59 12.69 17.06 2.06
C TYR A 59 12.45 17.76 0.72
N GLN A 60 12.02 16.99 -0.29
CA GLN A 60 11.67 17.54 -1.61
C GLN A 60 10.49 18.53 -1.50
N LEU A 61 9.43 18.15 -0.79
CA LEU A 61 8.25 18.99 -0.59
C LEU A 61 8.62 20.32 0.07
N MET A 62 9.43 20.28 1.14
CA MET A 62 9.90 21.48 1.83
C MET A 62 10.70 22.39 0.89
N THR A 63 11.65 21.81 0.15
CA THR A 63 12.48 22.55 -0.81
C THR A 63 11.62 23.27 -1.85
N HIS A 64 10.69 22.56 -2.47
CA HIS A 64 9.79 23.12 -3.48
C HIS A 64 8.84 24.19 -2.92
N THR A 65 8.30 23.93 -1.73
CA THR A 65 7.36 24.84 -1.06
C THR A 65 8.02 26.15 -0.63
N VAL A 66 9.24 26.08 -0.08
CA VAL A 66 10.02 27.26 0.31
C VAL A 66 10.41 28.11 -0.90
N LEU A 67 10.85 27.48 -1.99
CA LEU A 67 11.24 28.20 -3.22
C LEU A 67 10.04 28.85 -3.94
N ALA A 68 8.82 28.33 -3.72
CA ALA A 68 7.60 28.85 -4.32
C ALA A 68 7.06 30.10 -3.61
N ALA A 69 7.29 30.25 -2.30
CA ALA A 69 6.73 31.35 -1.52
C ALA A 69 7.53 32.66 -1.66
N ARG A 70 7.00 33.65 -2.39
CA ARG A 70 7.68 34.93 -2.68
C ARG A 70 7.03 36.14 -2.00
N ASN A 71 5.91 35.94 -1.32
CA ASN A 71 5.22 36.96 -0.54
C ASN A 71 4.51 36.34 0.67
N VAL A 72 4.00 37.20 1.57
CA VAL A 72 3.34 36.76 2.80
C VAL A 72 2.16 35.82 2.54
N LYS A 73 1.32 36.12 1.55
CA LYS A 73 0.14 35.30 1.22
C LYS A 73 0.54 33.90 0.72
N GLU A 74 1.56 33.81 -0.13
CA GLU A 74 2.09 32.53 -0.59
C GLU A 74 2.78 31.76 0.54
N ALA A 75 3.48 32.46 1.45
CA ALA A 75 4.09 31.84 2.62
C ALA A 75 3.06 31.25 3.60
N GLU A 76 1.92 31.92 3.78
CA GLU A 76 0.79 31.40 4.57
C GLU A 76 0.24 30.10 3.96
N GLN A 77 0.05 30.05 2.64
CA GLN A 77 -0.41 28.84 1.93
C GLN A 77 0.63 27.71 2.02
N ALA A 78 1.90 28.03 1.83
CA ALA A 78 3.02 27.12 1.99
C ALA A 78 3.06 26.49 3.39
N THR A 79 2.78 27.30 4.42
CA THR A 79 2.75 26.83 5.81
C THR A 79 1.71 25.73 6.02
N THR A 80 0.52 25.85 5.42
CA THR A 80 -0.52 24.81 5.51
C THR A 80 -0.07 23.48 4.91
N ILE A 81 0.61 23.52 3.76
CA ILE A 81 1.13 22.31 3.10
C ILE A 81 2.18 21.63 3.99
N LEU A 82 3.11 22.41 4.55
CA LEU A 82 4.14 21.90 5.44
C LEU A 82 3.57 21.31 6.74
N GLN A 83 2.53 21.93 7.31
CA GLN A 83 1.87 21.38 8.50
C GLN A 83 1.23 20.01 8.24
N MET A 84 0.61 19.82 7.07
CA MET A 84 0.07 18.51 6.71
C MET A 84 1.16 17.48 6.44
N ALA A 85 2.28 17.91 5.83
CA ALA A 85 3.43 17.04 5.61
C ALA A 85 4.04 16.53 6.92
N ASN A 86 4.17 17.40 7.92
CA ASN A 86 4.61 17.00 9.27
C ASN A 86 3.66 15.98 9.90
N ALA A 87 2.34 16.15 9.75
CA ALA A 87 1.39 15.16 10.24
C ALA A 87 1.52 13.80 9.53
N ILE A 88 1.87 13.80 8.23
CA ILE A 88 2.17 12.57 7.49
C ILE A 88 3.46 11.92 8.02
N GLU A 89 4.50 12.71 8.31
CA GLU A 89 5.74 12.23 8.92
C GLU A 89 5.50 11.58 10.30
N ASP A 90 4.68 12.21 11.15
CA ASP A 90 4.30 11.64 12.45
C ASP A 90 3.62 10.25 12.30
N ILE A 91 2.74 10.10 11.31
CA ILE A 91 2.09 8.81 11.03
C ILE A 91 3.10 7.79 10.47
N SER A 92 4.01 8.23 9.60
CA SER A 92 5.09 7.40 9.04
C SER A 92 5.96 6.82 10.16
N ASN A 93 6.41 7.66 11.08
CA ASN A 93 7.20 7.27 12.25
C ASN A 93 6.45 6.26 13.14
N ALA A 94 5.15 6.50 13.38
CA ALA A 94 4.31 5.58 14.14
C ALA A 94 4.16 4.21 13.47
N ALA A 95 4.03 4.16 12.14
CA ALA A 95 4.02 2.90 11.39
C ALA A 95 5.39 2.18 11.47
N GLY A 96 6.49 2.94 11.40
CA GLY A 96 7.85 2.44 11.61
C GLY A 96 8.03 1.82 12.99
N ASP A 97 7.49 2.45 14.04
CA ASP A 97 7.57 1.93 15.41
C ASP A 97 6.82 0.59 15.56
N LEU A 98 5.65 0.43 14.93
CA LEU A 98 4.94 -0.85 14.87
C LEU A 98 5.77 -1.94 14.18
N ALA A 99 6.42 -1.59 13.06
CA ALA A 99 7.28 -2.51 12.32
C ALA A 99 8.53 -2.92 13.13
N LYS A 100 9.17 -1.98 13.85
CA LYS A 100 10.32 -2.26 14.71
C LYS A 100 10.01 -3.33 15.76
N MET A 101 8.81 -3.32 16.36
CA MET A 101 8.40 -4.38 17.31
C MET A 101 8.47 -5.79 16.69
N VAL A 102 8.10 -5.92 15.42
CA VAL A 102 8.13 -7.20 14.69
C VAL A 102 9.57 -7.62 14.38
N LEU A 103 10.43 -6.66 14.01
CA LEU A 103 11.84 -6.92 13.72
C LEU A 103 12.61 -7.34 14.97
N GLU A 104 12.35 -6.68 16.10
CA GLU A 104 12.89 -7.02 17.41
C GLU A 104 12.37 -8.37 17.94
N GLY A 105 11.31 -8.91 17.33
CA GLY A 105 10.74 -10.21 17.71
C GLY A 105 10.03 -10.15 19.06
N VAL A 106 9.45 -9.01 19.41
CA VAL A 106 8.67 -8.84 20.64
C VAL A 106 7.47 -9.80 20.60
N GLU A 107 7.27 -10.55 21.67
CA GLU A 107 6.10 -11.42 21.80
C GLU A 107 4.86 -10.57 22.07
N LEU A 108 4.06 -10.36 21.03
CA LEU A 108 2.83 -9.56 21.10
C LEU A 108 1.71 -10.35 21.77
N HIS A 109 1.03 -9.73 22.73
CA HIS A 109 -0.13 -10.34 23.38
C HIS A 109 -1.23 -10.66 22.34
N PRO A 110 -1.92 -11.82 22.41
CA PRO A 110 -2.91 -12.25 21.41
C PRO A 110 -3.96 -11.20 21.05
N ILE A 111 -4.39 -10.40 22.03
CA ILE A 111 -5.38 -9.32 21.86
C ILE A 111 -5.02 -8.33 20.74
N ILE A 112 -3.74 -8.09 20.46
CA ILE A 112 -3.30 -7.17 19.41
C ILE A 112 -3.73 -7.71 18.04
N LYS A 113 -3.52 -9.01 17.80
CA LYS A 113 -3.92 -9.67 16.55
C LYS A 113 -5.43 -9.78 16.42
N GLU A 114 -6.12 -10.07 17.52
CA GLU A 114 -7.59 -10.11 17.57
C GLU A 114 -8.17 -8.73 17.22
N THR A 115 -7.63 -7.66 17.81
CA THR A 115 -8.07 -6.28 17.53
C THR A 115 -7.93 -5.92 16.05
N ILE A 116 -6.81 -6.26 15.41
CA ILE A 116 -6.59 -6.01 13.98
C ILE A 116 -7.57 -6.81 13.11
N LEU A 117 -8.01 -7.99 13.57
CA LEU A 117 -8.96 -8.83 12.88
C LEU A 117 -10.43 -8.46 13.16
N GLU A 118 -10.74 -7.79 14.26
CA GLU A 118 -12.11 -7.44 14.65
C GLU A 118 -12.50 -6.00 14.31
N GLY A 119 -11.55 -5.21 13.77
CA GLY A 119 -11.82 -3.87 13.26
C GLY A 119 -12.83 -3.84 12.10
N GLU A 120 -13.34 -2.64 11.81
CA GLU A 120 -14.26 -2.41 10.68
C GLU A 120 -13.61 -2.76 9.33
N GLU A 121 -12.33 -2.40 9.18
CA GLU A 121 -11.46 -2.88 8.12
C GLU A 121 -10.39 -3.81 8.69
N ILE A 122 -10.12 -4.90 7.98
CA ILE A 122 -9.18 -5.94 8.39
C ILE A 122 -8.13 -6.16 7.30
N ILE A 123 -7.02 -6.77 7.69
CA ILE A 123 -6.03 -7.32 6.75
C ILE A 123 -6.31 -8.81 6.52
N GLY A 124 -6.45 -9.19 5.25
CA GLY A 124 -6.74 -10.56 4.83
C GLY A 124 -5.68 -11.15 3.91
N ARG A 125 -5.45 -12.47 4.04
CA ARG A 125 -4.73 -13.28 3.04
C ARG A 125 -5.72 -13.93 2.08
N ILE A 126 -5.49 -13.76 0.79
CA ILE A 126 -6.33 -14.28 -0.28
C ILE A 126 -5.46 -15.11 -1.23
N VAL A 127 -5.67 -16.42 -1.26
CA VAL A 127 -4.93 -17.35 -2.15
C VAL A 127 -5.65 -17.45 -3.49
N VAL A 128 -4.95 -17.17 -4.57
CA VAL A 128 -5.49 -17.24 -5.94
C VAL A 128 -5.31 -18.64 -6.50
N THR A 129 -6.41 -19.32 -6.78
CA THR A 129 -6.44 -20.66 -7.39
C THR A 129 -6.38 -20.57 -8.92
N PRO A 130 -5.93 -21.64 -9.62
CA PRO A 130 -5.94 -21.69 -11.09
C PRO A 130 -7.30 -21.45 -11.73
N GLU A 131 -8.39 -21.79 -11.03
CA GLU A 131 -9.77 -21.70 -11.52
C GLU A 131 -10.37 -20.30 -11.36
N SER A 132 -9.66 -19.37 -10.72
CA SER A 132 -10.15 -18.02 -10.45
C SER A 132 -10.20 -17.14 -11.71
N VAL A 133 -11.25 -16.33 -11.79
CA VAL A 133 -11.40 -15.28 -12.82
C VAL A 133 -10.42 -14.11 -12.65
N LEU A 134 -9.66 -14.07 -11.55
CA LEU A 134 -8.58 -13.10 -11.34
C LEU A 134 -7.33 -13.43 -12.18
N VAL A 135 -7.10 -14.72 -12.51
CA VAL A 135 -5.87 -15.17 -13.14
C VAL A 135 -5.71 -14.56 -14.52
N GLY A 136 -4.53 -13.97 -14.77
CA GLY A 136 -4.18 -13.38 -16.07
C GLY A 136 -4.64 -11.94 -16.26
N ARG A 137 -5.46 -11.40 -15.35
CA ARG A 137 -5.93 -10.01 -15.38
C ARG A 137 -5.03 -9.09 -14.56
N THR A 138 -4.97 -7.82 -14.92
CA THR A 138 -4.23 -6.81 -14.16
C THR A 138 -5.09 -6.18 -13.05
N LEU A 139 -4.47 -5.59 -12.02
CA LEU A 139 -5.21 -4.88 -10.99
C LEU A 139 -6.02 -3.70 -11.54
N GLY A 140 -5.51 -3.03 -12.58
CA GLY A 140 -6.21 -1.95 -13.28
C GLY A 140 -7.41 -2.42 -14.07
N GLU A 141 -7.35 -3.60 -14.69
CA GLU A 141 -8.51 -4.20 -15.36
C GLU A 141 -9.59 -4.66 -14.38
N LEU A 142 -9.18 -5.07 -13.17
CA LEU A 142 -10.06 -5.63 -12.17
C LEU A 142 -10.71 -4.57 -11.27
N GLU A 143 -10.03 -3.44 -11.06
CA GLU A 143 -10.43 -2.36 -10.15
C GLU A 143 -10.96 -2.89 -8.81
N LEU A 144 -10.24 -3.83 -8.17
CA LEU A 144 -10.72 -4.57 -6.99
C LEU A 144 -11.19 -3.66 -5.85
N ALA A 145 -10.52 -2.53 -5.65
CA ALA A 145 -10.94 -1.53 -4.67
C ALA A 145 -12.38 -1.05 -4.94
N THR A 146 -12.68 -0.70 -6.19
CA THR A 146 -14.01 -0.23 -6.61
C THR A 146 -15.03 -1.36 -6.64
N ASN A 147 -14.65 -2.51 -7.19
CA ASN A 147 -15.58 -3.59 -7.52
C ASN A 147 -15.85 -4.54 -6.35
N THR A 148 -14.95 -4.63 -5.38
CA THR A 148 -15.11 -5.53 -4.21
C THR A 148 -14.93 -4.83 -2.87
N GLY A 149 -14.49 -3.57 -2.85
CA GLY A 149 -14.15 -2.87 -1.61
C GLY A 149 -12.88 -3.43 -0.95
N VAL A 150 -12.01 -4.10 -1.72
CA VAL A 150 -10.75 -4.65 -1.20
C VAL A 150 -9.58 -3.97 -1.89
N TRP A 151 -8.74 -3.32 -1.10
CA TRP A 151 -7.51 -2.70 -1.55
C TRP A 151 -6.36 -3.70 -1.46
N ILE A 152 -5.66 -3.98 -2.56
CA ILE A 152 -4.49 -4.88 -2.54
C ILE A 152 -3.26 -4.08 -2.16
N ILE A 153 -2.66 -4.40 -1.01
CA ILE A 153 -1.50 -3.69 -0.46
C ILE A 153 -0.19 -4.42 -0.73
N ALA A 154 -0.24 -5.75 -0.89
CA ALA A 154 0.93 -6.55 -1.21
C ALA A 154 0.54 -7.87 -1.90
N VAL A 155 1.49 -8.49 -2.59
CA VAL A 155 1.35 -9.83 -3.18
C VAL A 155 2.58 -10.65 -2.86
N ARG A 156 2.40 -11.84 -2.28
CA ARG A 156 3.44 -12.86 -2.18
C ARG A 156 3.37 -13.78 -3.39
N ARG A 157 4.43 -13.79 -4.20
CA ARG A 157 4.60 -14.68 -5.35
C ARG A 157 5.76 -15.63 -5.11
N GLY A 158 5.46 -16.84 -4.66
CA GLY A 158 6.47 -17.80 -4.23
C GLY A 158 7.29 -17.26 -3.06
N LYS A 159 8.56 -16.93 -3.32
CA LYS A 159 9.51 -16.40 -2.32
C LYS A 159 9.72 -14.88 -2.38
N ARG A 160 8.97 -14.17 -3.23
CA ARG A 160 9.15 -12.72 -3.42
C ARG A 160 7.89 -11.98 -2.98
N TRP A 161 8.09 -10.86 -2.29
CA TRP A 161 7.05 -9.86 -2.06
C TRP A 161 7.02 -8.84 -3.19
N ILE A 162 5.81 -8.34 -3.45
CA ILE A 162 5.54 -7.17 -4.27
C ILE A 162 4.66 -6.28 -3.42
N PHE A 163 5.18 -5.13 -2.98
CA PHE A 163 4.48 -4.16 -2.14
C PHE A 163 3.90 -3.05 -3.02
N GLY A 164 2.72 -2.53 -2.65
CA GLY A 164 2.02 -1.49 -3.40
C GLY A 164 1.91 -1.78 -4.90
N PRO A 165 1.46 -2.98 -5.33
CA PRO A 165 1.43 -3.33 -6.75
C PRO A 165 0.59 -2.33 -7.55
N ASP A 166 1.13 -1.86 -8.67
CA ASP A 166 0.45 -0.91 -9.53
C ASP A 166 -0.68 -1.54 -10.35
N LYS A 167 -1.37 -0.71 -11.13
CA LYS A 167 -2.46 -1.11 -12.01
C LYS A 167 -2.04 -2.13 -13.09
N ASP A 168 -0.77 -2.21 -13.44
CA ASP A 168 -0.25 -3.07 -14.50
C ASP A 168 0.18 -4.44 -13.94
N PHE A 169 0.20 -4.59 -12.60
CA PHE A 169 0.44 -5.87 -11.94
C PHE A 169 -0.58 -6.92 -12.38
N LYS A 170 -0.09 -7.97 -13.06
CA LYS A 170 -0.89 -9.11 -13.51
C LYS A 170 -0.92 -10.23 -12.47
N ILE A 171 -2.13 -10.62 -12.04
CA ILE A 171 -2.35 -11.70 -11.08
C ILE A 171 -2.08 -13.06 -11.73
N ARG A 172 -1.44 -13.97 -10.98
CA ARG A 172 -1.13 -15.35 -11.38
C ARG A 172 -1.72 -16.34 -10.39
N ALA A 173 -2.01 -17.54 -10.87
CA ALA A 173 -2.36 -18.66 -10.00
C ALA A 173 -1.21 -18.93 -9.01
N GLY A 174 -1.56 -19.16 -7.74
CA GLY A 174 -0.61 -19.34 -6.64
C GLY A 174 -0.14 -18.03 -5.99
N ASP A 175 -0.52 -16.87 -6.51
CA ASP A 175 -0.32 -15.61 -5.79
C ASP A 175 -1.12 -15.61 -4.48
N ILE A 176 -0.52 -15.02 -3.44
CA ILE A 176 -1.21 -14.71 -2.18
C ILE A 176 -1.34 -13.19 -2.12
N LEU A 177 -2.54 -12.69 -2.33
CA LEU A 177 -2.85 -11.27 -2.20
C LEU A 177 -3.04 -10.94 -0.72
N ILE A 178 -2.46 -9.82 -0.30
CA ILE A 178 -2.74 -9.20 0.99
C ILE A 178 -3.66 -8.02 0.70
N GLY A 179 -4.86 -8.07 1.27
CA GLY A 179 -5.89 -7.08 1.03
C GLY A 179 -6.36 -6.42 2.32
N ARG A 180 -6.69 -5.13 2.24
CA ARG A 180 -7.43 -4.38 3.26
C ARG A 180 -8.88 -4.20 2.82
N GLY A 181 -9.82 -4.40 3.74
CA GLY A 181 -11.23 -4.09 3.51
C GLY A 181 -12.11 -4.68 4.62
N THR A 182 -13.43 -4.55 4.50
CA THR A 182 -14.34 -5.15 5.48
C THR A 182 -14.21 -6.68 5.49
N ARG A 183 -14.56 -7.32 6.61
CA ARG A 183 -14.58 -8.79 6.73
C ARG A 183 -15.36 -9.44 5.58
N THR A 184 -16.54 -8.93 5.28
CA THR A 184 -17.41 -9.43 4.20
C THR A 184 -16.79 -9.25 2.82
N SER A 185 -16.17 -8.09 2.55
CA SER A 185 -15.44 -7.84 1.29
C SER A 185 -14.26 -8.79 1.10
N ILE A 186 -13.47 -9.02 2.16
CA ILE A 186 -12.33 -9.94 2.14
C ILE A 186 -12.80 -11.38 1.89
N ASP A 187 -13.86 -11.82 2.56
CA ASP A 187 -14.37 -13.18 2.40
C ASP A 187 -15.01 -13.38 1.01
N GLN A 188 -15.71 -12.37 0.49
CA GLN A 188 -16.19 -12.38 -0.89
C GLN A 188 -15.05 -12.50 -1.91
N LEU A 189 -13.96 -11.74 -1.72
CA LEU A 189 -12.80 -11.82 -2.61
C LEU A 189 -12.09 -13.18 -2.51
N LYS A 190 -12.07 -13.84 -1.34
CA LYS A 190 -11.58 -15.22 -1.21
C LYS A 190 -12.39 -16.19 -2.05
N GLU A 191 -13.71 -16.07 -2.09
CA GLU A 191 -14.57 -16.93 -2.90
C GLU A 191 -14.37 -16.70 -4.41
N ILE A 192 -14.11 -15.45 -4.83
CA ILE A 192 -13.70 -15.12 -6.20
C ILE A 192 -12.32 -15.72 -6.51
N ALA A 193 -11.36 -15.58 -5.60
CA ALA A 193 -10.00 -16.10 -5.73
C ALA A 193 -9.93 -17.64 -5.72
N ARG A 194 -10.94 -18.31 -5.16
CA ARG A 194 -11.13 -19.77 -5.23
C ARG A 194 -11.83 -20.26 -6.51
N GLY A 195 -12.32 -19.34 -7.35
CA GLY A 195 -13.10 -19.67 -8.55
C GLY A 195 -14.52 -20.17 -8.26
N ILE A 196 -15.00 -20.01 -7.02
CA ILE A 196 -16.37 -20.34 -6.60
C ILE A 196 -17.32 -19.28 -7.14
N ILE A 197 -16.97 -18.00 -6.96
CA ILE A 197 -17.64 -16.87 -7.61
C ILE A 197 -16.87 -16.54 -8.89
N ARG A 198 -17.58 -16.49 -10.02
CA ARG A 198 -16.98 -16.28 -11.36
C ARG A 198 -17.36 -14.93 -12.00
N VAL A 199 -17.80 -14.00 -11.17
CA VAL A 199 -18.30 -12.68 -11.58
C VAL A 199 -17.65 -11.64 -10.69
N ILE A 200 -17.19 -10.54 -11.29
CA ILE A 200 -16.68 -9.36 -10.58
C ILE A 200 -17.45 -8.16 -11.13
N GLY A 201 -18.10 -7.39 -10.26
CA GLY A 201 -18.99 -6.30 -10.67
C GLY A 201 -20.25 -6.80 -11.41
N ASN A 202 -20.75 -6.00 -12.35
CA ASN A 202 -21.97 -6.29 -13.14
C ASN A 202 -21.72 -7.17 -14.38
N GLU A 203 -20.48 -7.61 -14.64
CA GLU A 203 -20.16 -8.40 -15.83
C GLU A 203 -20.22 -9.90 -15.55
N ARG A 204 -21.26 -10.59 -16.06
CA ARG A 204 -21.21 -12.05 -16.24
C ARG A 204 -20.14 -12.35 -17.27
N ILE A 205 -18.98 -12.87 -16.84
CA ILE A 205 -17.97 -13.40 -17.75
C ILE A 205 -18.45 -14.79 -18.19
N GLY A 206 -19.23 -14.82 -19.27
CA GLY A 206 -19.65 -16.02 -19.97
C GLY A 206 -18.46 -16.67 -20.71
N ARG A 207 -18.44 -17.99 -20.75
CA ARG A 207 -17.57 -18.76 -21.64
C ARG A 207 -18.12 -18.71 -23.06
N ASP A 208 -17.27 -18.39 -24.02
CA ASP A 208 -17.24 -19.15 -25.28
C ASP A 208 -16.61 -20.53 -25.01
#